data_AF-A0A238Z0J0-F1
#
_entry.id   AF-A0A238Z0J0-F1
#
_cell.length_a   1.000
_cell.length_b   1.000
_cell.length_c   1.000
_cell.angle_alpha   90.00
_cell.angle_beta   90.00
_cell.angle_gamma   90.00
#
_symmetry.space_group_name_H-M   'P 1'
#
loop_
_entity.id
_entity.type
_entity.pdbx_description
1 polymer ?
#
loop_
_entity_poly.entity_id
_entity_poly.type
_entity_poly.pdbx_seq_one_letter_code
_entity_poly.pdbx_strand_id
1 'polypeptide(L)' 'MTITVARGNPSAEELAAVVVVLLSATAPANPAPGRPRAGTWAARHRLLRQPHTHGLAGWRTPSFPR' A
#
# COMPACT_ATOMS: atom_id res chain seq x y z
N MET A 1 6.84 -28.38 0.87
CA MET A 1 7.81 -28.23 1.97
C MET A 1 7.65 -29.42 2.90
N THR A 2 8.70 -30.21 3.09
CA THR A 2 8.71 -31.39 3.97
C THR A 2 9.60 -31.09 5.18
N ILE A 3 9.14 -31.42 6.39
CA ILE A 3 9.85 -31.16 7.66
C ILE A 3 10.12 -32.50 8.33
N THR A 4 11.35 -32.72 8.79
CA THR A 4 11.77 -33.95 9.47
C THR A 4 12.50 -33.62 10.76
N VAL A 5 12.21 -34.37 11.84
CA VAL A 5 12.92 -34.23 13.11
C VAL A 5 14.22 -35.02 13.05
N ALA A 6 15.37 -34.34 13.07
CA ALA A 6 16.68 -34.98 12.99
C ALA A 6 17.19 -35.48 14.35
N ARG A 7 16.76 -34.87 15.46
CA ARG A 7 17.17 -35.23 16.83
C ARG A 7 16.10 -34.81 17.84
N GLY A 8 15.96 -35.60 18.91
CA GLY A 8 15.06 -35.33 20.02
C GLY A 8 13.68 -35.97 19.85
N ASN A 9 12.82 -35.80 20.86
CA ASN A 9 11.42 -36.24 20.83
C ASN A 9 10.53 -35.04 21.25
N PRO A 10 10.35 -34.05 20.35
CA PRO A 10 9.52 -32.89 20.66
C PRO A 10 8.07 -33.32 20.88
N SER A 11 7.37 -32.60 21.76
CA SER A 11 5.95 -32.82 21.94
C SER A 11 5.16 -32.40 20.70
N ALA A 12 3.90 -32.85 20.60
CA ALA A 12 3.03 -32.46 19.49
C ALA A 12 2.79 -30.94 19.47
N GLU A 13 2.71 -30.31 20.65
CA GLU A 13 2.51 -28.87 20.83
C GLU A 13 3.74 -28.07 20.35
N GLU A 14 4.95 -28.54 20.67
CA GLU A 14 6.19 -27.90 20.23
C GLU A 14 6.33 -27.95 18.70
N LEU A 15 6.02 -29.10 18.10
CA LEU A 15 5.99 -29.24 16.65
C LEU A 15 4.95 -28.30 16.01
N ALA A 16 3.76 -28.20 16.58
CA ALA A 16 2.72 -27.30 16.09
C ALA A 16 3.18 -25.83 16.14
N ALA A 17 3.80 -25.40 17.23
CA ALA A 17 4.32 -24.04 17.38
C ALA A 17 5.35 -23.69 16.29
N VAL A 18 6.31 -24.59 16.04
CA VAL A 18 7.33 -24.38 15.00
C VAL A 18 6.70 -24.34 13.60
N VAL A 19 5.74 -25.23 13.33
CA VAL A 19 5.02 -25.23 12.04
C VAL A 19 4.28 -23.92 11.81
N VAL A 20 3.60 -23.39 12.84
CA VAL A 20 2.91 -22.08 12.75
C VAL A 20 3.88 -20.95 12.41
N VAL A 21 5.06 -20.93 13.04
CA VAL A 21 6.09 -19.93 12.76
C VAL A 21 6.64 -20.07 11.34
N LEU A 22 6.88 -21.29 10.88
CA LEU A 22 7.36 -21.51 9.51
C LEU A 22 6.31 -21.10 8.47
N LEU A 23 5.03 -21.41 8.72
CA LEU A 23 3.94 -20.99 7.83
C LEU A 23 3.80 -19.47 7.78
N SER A 24 3.95 -18.77 8.91
CA SER A 24 3.88 -17.31 8.93
C SER A 24 5.10 -16.66 8.27
N ALA A 25 6.31 -17.20 8.48
CA ALA A 25 7.53 -16.69 7.88
C ALA A 25 7.59 -16.92 6.35
N THR A 26 6.97 -17.99 5.86
CA THR A 26 6.91 -18.32 4.43
C THR A 26 5.64 -17.82 3.73
N ALA A 27 4.72 -17.20 4.47
CA ALA A 27 3.50 -16.67 3.91
C ALA A 27 3.85 -15.60 2.85
N PRO A 28 3.25 -15.67 1.65
CA PRO A 28 3.45 -14.64 0.64
C PRO A 28 2.99 -13.29 1.22
N ALA A 29 3.79 -12.24 0.99
CA ALA A 29 3.39 -10.91 1.38
C ALA A 29 2.03 -10.59 0.75
N ASN A 30 1.10 -10.09 1.57
CA ASN A 30 -0.17 -9.62 1.06
C ASN A 30 0.14 -8.52 0.04
N PRO A 31 -0.51 -8.50 -1.15
CA PRO A 31 -0.28 -7.45 -2.12
C PRO A 31 -0.48 -6.11 -1.41
N ALA A 32 0.54 -5.26 -1.48
CA ALA A 32 0.44 -3.93 -0.91
C ALA A 32 -0.83 -3.28 -1.47
N PRO A 33 -1.63 -2.59 -0.62
CA PRO A 33 -2.75 -1.83 -1.14
C PRO A 33 -2.22 -0.93 -2.26
N GLY A 34 -2.90 -0.95 -3.41
CA GLY A 34 -2.49 -0.16 -4.56
C GLY A 34 -2.25 1.29 -4.14
N ARG A 35 -1.20 1.91 -4.70
CA ARG A 35 -0.88 3.30 -4.36
C ARG A 35 -2.15 4.15 -4.53
N PRO A 36 -2.56 4.93 -3.51
CA PRO A 36 -3.72 5.80 -3.66
C PRO A 36 -3.51 6.69 -4.88
N ARG A 37 -4.56 6.88 -5.69
CA ARG A 37 -4.50 7.80 -6.82
C ARG A 37 -4.07 9.15 -6.28
N ALA A 38 -2.92 9.62 -6.75
CA ALA A 38 -2.39 10.91 -6.34
C ALA A 38 -3.41 11.98 -6.74
N GLY A 39 -3.88 12.77 -5.77
CA GLY A 39 -4.86 13.82 -6.03
C GLY A 39 -4.33 14.85 -7.04
N THR A 40 -5.20 15.70 -7.58
CA THR A 40 -4.82 16.69 -8.60
C THR A 40 -3.67 17.61 -8.16
N TRP A 41 -3.51 17.82 -6.85
CA TRP A 41 -2.38 18.53 -6.23
C TRP A 41 -1.02 17.85 -6.36
N ALA A 42 -0.97 16.53 -6.55
CA ALA A 42 0.26 15.78 -6.77
C ALA A 42 0.74 15.82 -8.23
N ALA A 43 -0.10 16.31 -9.15
CA ALA A 43 0.24 16.44 -10.56
C ALA A 43 1.06 17.72 -10.78
N ARG A 44 2.40 17.62 -10.75
CA ARG A 44 3.32 18.77 -10.92
C ARG A 44 3.04 19.62 -12.16
N HIS A 45 2.61 19.00 -13.26
CA HIS A 45 2.24 19.72 -14.49
C HIS A 45 1.00 20.62 -14.33
N ARG A 46 0.16 20.37 -13.33
CA ARG A 46 -1.04 21.17 -12.99
C ARG A 46 -0.80 22.22 -11.92
N LEU A 47 0.40 22.25 -11.31
CA LEU A 47 0.78 23.28 -10.35
C LEU A 47 1.09 24.62 -11.01
N LEU A 48 1.27 24.63 -12.34
CA LEU A 48 1.36 25.85 -13.11
C LEU A 48 -0.02 26.53 -13.11
N ARG A 49 -0.09 27.73 -12.53
CA ARG A 49 -1.32 28.52 -12.48
C ARG A 49 -1.82 28.75 -13.90
N GLN A 50 -3.07 28.38 -14.16
CA GLN A 50 -3.77 28.86 -15.35
C GLN A 50 -4.07 30.35 -15.16
N PRO A 51 -3.90 31.19 -16.21
CA PRO A 51 -4.34 32.58 -16.15
C PRO A 51 -5.82 32.67 -15.78
N HIS A 52 -6.18 33.60 -14.90
CA HIS A 52 -7.58 33.82 -14.56
C HIS A 52 -8.33 34.32 -15.80
N THR A 53 -9.49 33.73 -16.08
CA THR A 53 -10.37 34.21 -17.16
C THR A 53 -10.89 35.60 -16.81
N HIS A 54 -10.59 36.59 -17.64
CA HIS A 54 -11.13 37.94 -17.50
C HIS A 54 -12.62 37.96 -17.88
N GLY A 55 -13.47 38.64 -17.11
CA GLY A 55 -14.89 38.82 -17.43
C GLY A 55 -15.81 38.95 -16.20
N LEU A 56 -17.07 39.33 -16.45
CA LEU A 56 -18.14 39.30 -15.44
C LEU A 56 -18.27 37.87 -14.90
N ALA A 57 -17.99 37.70 -13.61
CA ALA A 57 -17.90 36.42 -12.87
C ALA A 57 -16.57 35.64 -12.96
N GLY A 58 -15.53 36.13 -13.63
CA GLY A 58 -14.20 35.49 -13.64
C GLY A 58 -13.65 35.25 -12.23
N TRP A 59 -13.89 36.19 -11.31
CA TRP A 59 -13.53 36.12 -9.89
C TRP A 59 -14.24 35.01 -9.10
N ARG A 60 -15.33 34.46 -9.61
CA ARG A 60 -16.06 33.33 -8.99
C ARG A 60 -15.46 31.97 -9.35
N THR A 61 -14.50 31.93 -10.27
CA THR A 61 -13.89 30.68 -10.72
C THR A 61 -12.93 30.18 -9.64
N PRO A 62 -13.06 28.93 -9.18
CA PRO A 62 -12.16 28.40 -8.17
C PRO A 62 -10.75 28.21 -8.73
N SER A 63 -9.74 28.48 -7.89
CA SER A 63 -8.32 28.40 -8.25
C SER A 63 -7.71 26.99 -8.08
N PHE A 64 -8.52 25.97 -7.75
CA PHE A 64 -8.00 24.62 -7.54
C PHE A 64 -7.73 23.90 -8.87
N PRO A 65 -6.71 23.02 -8.93
CA PRO A 65 -6.47 22.18 -10.11
C PRO A 65 -7.64 21.22 -10.33
N ARG A 66 -8.28 21.31 -11.50
CA ARG A 66 -9.24 20.31 -12.01
C ARG A 66 -8.51 19.04 -12.44
#